data_AF-A0A7R9MLE3-F1
#
_entry.id   AF-A0A7R9MLE3-F1
#
_cell.length_a   1.000
_cell.length_b   1.000
_cell.length_c   1.000
_cell.angle_alpha   90.00
_cell.angle_beta   90.00
_cell.angle_gamma   90.00
#
_symmetry.space_group_name_H-M   'P 1'
#
loop_
_entity.id
_entity.type
_entity.pdbx_description
1 polymer ?
#
loop_
_entity_poly.entity_id
_entity_poly.type
_entity_poly.pdbx_seq_one_letter_code
_entity_poly.pdbx_strand_id
1 'polypeptide(L)'
;DPAQVVSSSNCITLMEVIGNDLHISCTMPSIEVGTIGGGTVLQPQGACLELLGVRGASDIAGSNASELAAIVCATVLAGELSIMSALSTGHLVRSHMKHNRSKNND
;
A
#
# COMPACT_ATOMS: atom_id res chain seq x y z
N ASP A 1 10.04 -8.21 4.40
CA ASP A 1 11.33 -7.64 4.87
C ASP A 1 11.49 -6.27 4.21
N PRO A 2 11.83 -5.17 4.91
CA PRO A 2 12.00 -3.87 4.28
C PRO A 2 13.02 -3.87 3.12
N ALA A 3 14.02 -4.75 3.11
CA ALA A 3 14.95 -4.88 2.00
C ALA A 3 14.28 -5.38 0.70
N GLN A 4 13.18 -6.13 0.80
CA GLN A 4 12.41 -6.63 -0.35
C GLN A 4 11.55 -5.54 -1.01
N VAL A 5 11.47 -4.33 -0.43
CA VAL A 5 10.78 -3.19 -1.07
C VAL A 5 11.33 -2.92 -2.47
N VAL A 6 12.61 -3.23 -2.74
CA VAL A 6 13.21 -3.11 -4.07
C VAL A 6 12.40 -3.84 -5.15
N SER A 7 12.07 -5.12 -4.94
CA SER A 7 11.32 -5.94 -5.89
C SER A 7 9.81 -5.84 -5.68
N SER A 8 9.37 -5.76 -4.43
CA SER A 8 7.95 -5.61 -4.07
C SER A 8 7.32 -4.31 -4.55
N SER A 9 8.11 -3.28 -4.87
CA SER A 9 7.60 -2.01 -5.41
C SER A 9 7.42 -1.99 -6.94
N ASN A 10 7.76 -3.08 -7.63
CA ASN A 10 7.47 -3.19 -9.07
C ASN A 10 5.96 -3.05 -9.28
N CYS A 11 5.54 -1.97 -9.93
CA CYS A 11 4.14 -1.65 -10.14
C CYS A 11 3.95 -0.99 -11.50
N ILE A 12 2.91 -1.41 -12.22
CA ILE A 12 2.38 -0.69 -13.38
C ILE A 12 0.98 -0.20 -13.02
N THR A 13 0.81 1.11 -13.03
CA THR A 13 -0.50 1.78 -12.86
C THR A 13 -1.05 2.15 -14.23
N LEU A 14 -2.27 1.70 -14.55
CA LEU A 14 -3.00 2.07 -15.76
C LEU A 14 -4.26 2.83 -15.38
N MET A 15 -4.56 3.89 -16.12
CA MET A 15 -5.75 4.72 -15.94
C MET A 15 -6.39 4.96 -17.31
N GLU A 16 -7.68 4.71 -17.42
CA GLU A 16 -8.45 4.92 -18.64
C GLU A 16 -9.84 5.50 -18.31
N VAL A 17 -10.41 6.23 -19.26
CA VAL A 17 -11.76 6.76 -19.16
C VAL A 17 -12.73 5.73 -19.75
N ILE A 18 -13.69 5.29 -18.94
CA ILE A 18 -14.77 4.41 -19.39
C ILE A 18 -16.08 5.19 -19.26
N GLY A 19 -16.56 5.72 -20.39
CA GLY A 19 -17.71 6.62 -20.39
C GLY A 19 -17.41 7.93 -19.64
N ASN A 20 -18.03 8.12 -18.48
CA ASN A 20 -17.78 9.28 -17.60
C ASN A 20 -17.08 8.88 -16.29
N ASP A 21 -16.63 7.62 -16.18
CA ASP A 21 -15.97 7.07 -15.00
C ASP A 21 -14.47 6.88 -15.25
N LEU A 22 -13.69 6.89 -14.16
CA LEU A 22 -12.28 6.56 -14.17
C LEU A 22 -12.09 5.08 -13.83
N HIS A 23 -11.55 4.31 -14.78
CA HIS A 23 -11.04 2.97 -14.51
C HIS A 23 -9.54 3.05 -14.20
N ILE A 24 -9.15 2.47 -13.09
CA ILE A 24 -7.77 2.45 -12.59
C ILE A 24 -7.40 1.03 -12.19
N SER A 25 -6.20 0.61 -12.53
CA SER A 25 -5.64 -0.68 -12.14
C SER A 25 -4.17 -0.56 -11.74
N CYS A 26 -3.74 -1.40 -10.81
CA CYS A 26 -2.34 -1.57 -10.44
C CYS A 26 -1.97 -3.05 -10.59
N THR A 27 -0.88 -3.31 -11.29
CA THR A 27 -0.30 -4.66 -11.42
C THR A 27 1.04 -4.70 -10.72
N MET A 28 1.16 -5.51 -9.67
CA MET A 28 2.38 -5.69 -8.88
C MET A 28 2.82 -7.17 -8.93
N PRO A 29 3.73 -7.55 -9.84
CA PRO A 29 4.00 -8.96 -10.14
C PRO A 29 4.89 -9.68 -9.11
N SER A 30 5.51 -8.94 -8.20
CA SER A 30 6.56 -9.46 -7.32
C SER A 30 6.40 -9.01 -5.87
N ILE A 31 5.17 -9.02 -5.33
CA ILE A 31 4.95 -8.71 -3.91
C ILE A 31 5.47 -9.88 -3.04
N GLU A 32 6.54 -9.64 -2.29
CA GLU A 32 7.10 -10.61 -1.33
C GLU A 32 6.66 -10.30 0.10
N VAL A 33 5.58 -10.94 0.54
CA VAL A 33 5.00 -10.76 1.88
C VAL A 33 4.73 -12.10 2.57
N GLY A 34 4.62 -12.05 3.90
CA GLY A 34 4.27 -13.20 4.71
C GLY A 34 3.65 -12.77 6.04
N THR A 35 2.83 -13.66 6.61
CA THR A 35 2.11 -13.43 7.87
C THR A 35 2.65 -14.27 9.02
N ILE A 36 3.68 -15.09 8.76
CA ILE A 36 4.37 -15.96 9.71
C ILE A 36 5.89 -15.84 9.48
N GLY A 37 6.66 -15.78 10.55
CA GLY A 37 8.13 -15.79 10.51
C GLY A 37 8.78 -14.41 10.38
N GLY A 38 10.10 -14.38 10.53
CA GLY A 38 10.87 -13.13 10.52
C GLY A 38 10.35 -12.13 11.55
N GLY A 39 10.11 -10.89 11.11
CA GLY A 39 9.61 -9.82 11.98
C GLY A 39 8.15 -9.95 12.43
N THR A 40 7.35 -10.86 11.84
CA THR A 40 5.91 -10.97 12.18
C THR A 40 5.65 -11.58 13.56
N VAL A 41 6.68 -12.20 14.16
CA VAL A 41 6.62 -12.77 15.52
C VAL A 41 6.66 -11.69 16.62
N LEU A 42 7.12 -10.48 16.28
CA LEU A 42 7.22 -9.37 17.21
C LEU A 42 5.84 -8.78 17.49
N GLN A 43 5.59 -8.41 18.75
CA GLN A 43 4.25 -7.97 19.17
C GLN A 43 3.72 -6.74 18.40
N PRO A 44 4.50 -5.67 18.17
CA PRO A 44 3.98 -4.51 17.44
C PRO A 44 3.56 -4.84 16.01
N GLN A 45 4.39 -5.59 15.27
CA GLN A 45 4.12 -6.01 13.90
C GLN A 45 2.94 -6.99 13.85
N GLY A 46 2.85 -7.90 14.83
CA GLY A 46 1.71 -8.80 15.01
C GLY A 46 0.40 -8.05 15.21
N ALA A 47 0.39 -6.98 16.02
CA ALA A 47 -0.80 -6.15 16.23
C ALA A 47 -1.26 -5.45 14.94
N CYS A 48 -0.34 -4.99 14.09
CA CYS A 48 -0.68 -4.45 12.77
C CYS A 48 -1.32 -5.50 11.85
N LEU A 49 -0.79 -6.74 11.84
CA LEU A 49 -1.38 -7.84 11.06
C LEU A 49 -2.76 -8.25 11.60
N GLU A 50 -2.96 -8.13 12.91
CA GLU A 50 -4.23 -8.42 13.57
C GLU A 50 -5.29 -7.37 13.26
N LEU A 51 -4.92 -6.08 13.20
CA LEU A 51 -5.79 -5.00 12.73
C LEU A 51 -6.31 -5.26 11.30
N LEU A 52 -5.46 -5.85 10.46
CA LEU A 52 -5.80 -6.23 9.09
C LEU A 52 -6.48 -7.60 8.99
N GLY A 53 -6.62 -8.34 10.10
CA GLY A 53 -7.26 -9.66 10.13
C GLY A 53 -6.44 -10.80 9.51
N VAL A 54 -5.14 -10.60 9.26
CA VAL A 54 -4.28 -11.55 8.52
C VAL A 54 -3.11 -12.09 9.36
N ARG A 55 -3.17 -11.98 10.68
CA ARG A 55 -2.08 -12.45 11.56
C ARG A 55 -1.96 -13.97 11.55
N GLY A 56 -0.74 -14.47 11.36
CA GLY A 56 -0.42 -15.88 11.53
C GLY A 56 -0.91 -16.79 10.40
N ALA A 57 -1.03 -18.08 10.72
CA ALA A 57 -1.57 -19.09 9.82
C ALA A 57 -3.09 -19.00 9.71
N SER A 58 -3.61 -19.53 8.62
CA SER A 58 -5.04 -19.65 8.31
C SER A 58 -5.38 -21.11 8.00
N ASP A 59 -6.66 -21.47 8.04
CA ASP A 59 -7.15 -22.82 7.72
C ASP A 59 -6.72 -23.26 6.31
N ILE A 60 -6.74 -22.32 5.35
CA ILE A 60 -6.18 -22.51 4.01
C ILE A 60 -4.75 -21.96 4.03
N ALA A 61 -3.77 -22.84 3.86
CA ALA A 61 -2.36 -22.47 3.86
C ALA A 61 -2.09 -21.34 2.83
N GLY A 62 -1.49 -20.24 3.30
CA GLY A 62 -1.13 -19.10 2.46
C GLY A 62 -2.25 -18.09 2.19
N SER A 63 -3.50 -18.33 2.64
CA SER A 63 -4.59 -17.39 2.37
C SER A 63 -4.39 -16.04 3.07
N ASN A 64 -3.93 -16.01 4.32
CA ASN A 64 -3.60 -14.75 5.01
C ASN A 64 -2.49 -13.95 4.29
N ALA A 65 -1.45 -14.63 3.79
CA ALA A 65 -0.39 -13.95 3.04
C ALA A 65 -0.87 -13.42 1.69
N SER A 66 -1.77 -14.15 1.03
CA SER A 66 -2.42 -13.73 -0.22
C SER A 66 -3.31 -12.52 0.00
N GLU A 67 -4.09 -12.52 1.09
CA GLU A 67 -4.92 -11.38 1.49
C GLU A 67 -4.06 -10.16 1.84
N LEU A 68 -2.96 -10.34 2.57
CA LEU A 68 -2.02 -9.25 2.83
C LEU A 68 -1.44 -8.67 1.54
N ALA A 69 -1.11 -9.50 0.54
CA ALA A 69 -0.63 -9.03 -0.76
C ALA A 69 -1.73 -8.23 -1.51
N ALA A 70 -2.98 -8.67 -1.45
CA ALA A 70 -4.12 -7.94 -2.02
C ALA A 70 -4.33 -6.59 -1.33
N ILE A 71 -4.28 -6.54 0.00
CA ILE A 71 -4.36 -5.30 0.79
C ILE A 71 -3.23 -4.34 0.41
N VAL A 72 -1.99 -4.83 0.26
CA VAL A 72 -0.86 -4.01 -0.19
C VAL A 72 -1.14 -3.40 -1.57
N CYS A 73 -1.54 -4.20 -2.55
CA CYS A 73 -1.84 -3.71 -3.90
C CYS A 73 -3.01 -2.70 -3.92
N ALA A 74 -4.07 -2.97 -3.17
CA ALA A 74 -5.21 -2.05 -3.03
C ALA A 74 -4.80 -0.72 -2.38
N THR A 75 -3.92 -0.78 -1.37
CA THR A 75 -3.39 0.43 -0.71
C THR A 75 -2.49 1.23 -1.64
N VAL A 76 -1.66 0.56 -2.46
CA VAL A 76 -0.87 1.21 -3.52
C VAL A 76 -1.80 1.91 -4.52
N LEU A 77 -2.84 1.24 -5.02
CA LEU A 77 -3.82 1.83 -5.93
C LEU A 77 -4.49 3.08 -5.34
N ALA A 78 -4.89 3.02 -4.07
CA ALA A 78 -5.46 4.18 -3.39
C ALA A 78 -4.46 5.36 -3.29
N GLY A 79 -3.18 5.06 -3.03
CA GLY A 79 -2.10 6.05 -3.04
C GLY A 79 -1.88 6.67 -4.42
N GLU A 80 -1.81 5.84 -5.47
CA GLU A 80 -1.66 6.25 -6.87
C GLU A 80 -2.82 7.15 -7.33
N LEU A 81 -4.06 6.78 -7.00
CA LEU A 81 -5.23 7.61 -7.28
C LEU A 81 -5.13 8.98 -6.59
N SER A 82 -4.76 8.99 -5.31
CA SER A 82 -4.63 10.21 -4.53
C SER A 82 -3.55 11.15 -5.10
N ILE A 83 -2.37 10.63 -5.40
CA ILE A 83 -1.24 11.44 -5.86
C ILE A 83 -1.43 11.91 -7.31
N MET A 84 -2.00 11.08 -8.20
CA MET A 84 -2.35 11.51 -9.55
C MET A 84 -3.43 12.60 -9.55
N SER A 85 -4.42 12.51 -8.66
CA SER A 85 -5.42 13.59 -8.46
C SER A 85 -4.78 14.89 -7.94
N ALA A 86 -3.86 14.79 -6.97
CA ALA A 86 -3.17 15.96 -6.45
C ALA A 86 -2.24 16.62 -7.49
N LEU A 87 -1.62 15.82 -8.36
CA LEU A 87 -0.80 16.30 -9.47
C LEU A 87 -1.65 16.97 -10.55
N SER A 88 -2.76 16.35 -10.96
CA SER A 88 -3.65 16.88 -12.00
C SER A 88 -4.35 18.18 -11.59
N THR A 89 -4.60 18.37 -10.28
CA THR A 89 -5.21 19.59 -9.72
C THR A 89 -4.21 20.64 -9.25
N GLY A 90 -2.89 20.38 -9.34
CA GLY A 90 -1.86 21.30 -8.85
C GLY A 90 -1.79 21.44 -7.33
N HIS A 91 -2.41 20.53 -6.58
CA HIS A 91 -2.49 20.56 -5.12
C HIS A 91 -1.31 19.91 -4.39
N LEU A 92 -0.43 19.20 -5.10
CA LEU A 92 0.66 18.45 -4.48
C LEU A 92 1.56 19.31 -3.57
N VAL A 93 2.05 20.45 -4.06
CA VAL A 93 2.95 21.34 -3.30
C VAL A 93 2.26 21.91 -2.06
N ARG A 94 0.98 22.26 -2.18
CA ARG A 94 0.17 22.79 -1.07
C ARG A 94 0.03 21.75 0.04
N SER A 95 -0.28 20.50 -0.31
CA SER A 95 -0.39 19.40 0.65
C SER A 95 0.95 19.13 1.34
N HIS A 96 2.05 19.13 0.58
CA HIS A 96 3.40 18.97 1.13
C HIS A 96 3.75 20.06 2.15
N MET A 97 3.49 21.33 1.83
CA MET A 97 3.76 22.45 2.73
C MET A 97 2.91 22.43 4.00
N LYS A 98 1.67 21.93 3.91
CA LYS A 98 0.75 21.87 5.04
C LYS A 98 1.04 20.71 6.01
N HIS A 99 1.39 19.54 5.48
CA HIS A 99 1.42 18.29 6.24
C HIS A 99 2.82 17.68 6.41
N ASN A 100 3.77 18.00 5.53
CA ASN A 100 5.12 17.41 5.53
C ASN A 100 6.23 18.43 5.85
N ARG A 101 5.88 19.58 6.42
CA ARG A 101 6.85 20.58 6.90
C ARG A 101 6.50 20.98 8.32
N SER A 102 7.47 20.97 9.22
CA SER A 102 7.27 21.51 10.56
C SER A 102 6.89 22.98 10.44
N LYS A 103 5.82 23.37 11.12
CA LYS A 103 5.64 24.79 11.45
C LYS A 103 6.70 25.06 12.49
N ASN A 104 7.71 25.86 12.17
CA ASN A 104 8.61 26.34 13.20
C ASN A 104 7.75 27.02 14.27
N ASN A 105 7.94 26.62 15.52
CA ASN A 105 7.37 27.26 16.68
C ASN A 105 7.94 28.68 16.74
N ASP A 106 7.10 29.68 16.45
CA ASP A 106 7.26 31.03 17.00
C ASP A 106 6.46 31.09 18.32
#